data_AF-A0A522UPI8-F1
#
_entry.id   AF-A0A522UPI8-F1
#
_cell.length_a   1.000
_cell.length_b   1.000
_cell.length_c   1.000
_cell.angle_alpha   90.00
_cell.angle_beta   90.00
_cell.angle_gamma   90.00
#
_symmetry.space_group_name_H-M   'P 1'
#
loop_
_entity.id
_entity.type
_entity.pdbx_description
1 polymer ?
#
loop_
_entity_poly.entity_id
_entity_poly.type
_entity_poly.pdbx_seq_one_letter_code
_entity_poly.pdbx_strand_id
1 'polypeptide(L)' 'MRIWTSRILRKEFPHLREWCGEHMWAPSCFHGSVGSGWDVVSKYIETQDVHHTKNASYMSRT' A
#
# COMPACT_ATOMS: atom_id res chain seq x y z
N MET A 1 -2.93 -3.17 11.45
CA MET A 1 -2.02 -2.02 11.61
C MET A 1 -2.24 -0.87 10.61
N ARG A 2 -2.63 -1.14 9.35
CA ARG A 2 -2.73 -0.11 8.28
C ARG A 2 -3.83 0.95 8.46
N ILE A 3 -5.00 0.56 8.94
CA ILE A 3 -6.16 1.48 9.07
C ILE A 3 -5.91 2.55 10.15
N TRP A 4 -5.40 2.13 11.31
CA TRP A 4 -5.12 3.03 12.43
C TRP A 4 -4.01 4.02 12.12
N THR A 5 -2.91 3.54 11.55
CA THR A 5 -1.80 4.40 11.13
C THR A 5 -2.21 5.37 10.03
N SER A 6 -3.03 4.94 9.07
CA SER A 6 -3.57 5.82 8.03
C SER A 6 -4.43 6.95 8.60
N ARG A 7 -5.27 6.66 9.58
CA ARG A 7 -6.12 7.68 10.23
C ARG A 7 -5.29 8.71 11.00
N ILE A 8 -4.31 8.26 11.77
CA ILE A 8 -3.46 9.14 12.59
C ILE A 8 -2.61 10.04 11.70
N LEU A 9 -1.92 9.47 10.71
CA LEU A 9 -1.04 10.22 9.83
C LEU A 9 -1.82 11.25 8.99
N ARG A 10 -3.03 10.94 8.53
CA ARG A 10 -3.89 11.93 7.84
C ARG A 10 -4.40 13.04 8.75
N LYS A 11 -4.51 12.80 10.06
CA LYS A 11 -4.90 13.81 11.05
C LYS A 11 -3.74 14.73 11.40
N GLU A 12 -2.55 14.15 11.57
CA GLU A 12 -1.33 14.88 11.94
C GLU A 12 -0.69 15.62 10.76
N PHE A 13 -0.82 15.08 9.54
CA PHE A 13 -0.25 15.64 8.32
C PHE A 13 -1.33 15.80 7.24
N PRO A 14 -2.10 16.90 7.26
CA PRO A 14 -3.24 17.10 6.36
C PRO A 14 -2.85 17.10 4.87
N HIS A 15 -1.63 17.54 4.54
CA HIS A 15 -1.10 17.56 3.16
C HIS A 15 -0.97 16.16 2.54
N LEU A 16 -0.83 15.10 3.35
CA LEU A 16 -0.80 13.72 2.84
C LEU A 16 -2.13 13.31 2.19
N ARG A 17 -3.21 14.02 2.51
CA ARG A 17 -4.53 13.76 1.91
C ARG A 17 -4.58 14.16 0.43
N GLU A 18 -3.81 15.17 0.03
CA GLU A 18 -3.71 15.61 -1.37
C GLU A 18 -2.82 14.66 -2.17
N TRP A 19 -1.73 14.16 -1.57
CA TRP A 19 -0.77 13.28 -2.24
C TRP A 19 -1.26 11.84 -2.40
N CYS A 20 -1.94 11.27 -1.40
CA CYS A 20 -2.30 9.84 -1.39
C CYS A 20 -3.75 9.55 -1.81
N GLY A 21 -4.57 10.57 -2.09
CA GLY A 21 -5.97 10.39 -2.45
C GLY A 21 -6.77 9.54 -1.44
N GLU A 22 -7.56 8.58 -1.93
CA GLU A 22 -8.47 7.79 -1.11
C GLU A 22 -7.73 6.80 -0.18
N HIS A 23 -6.62 6.21 -0.63
CA HIS A 23 -5.92 5.15 0.10
C HIS A 23 -4.43 5.46 0.32
N MET A 24 -3.99 5.46 1.58
CA MET A 24 -2.61 5.81 1.94
C MET A 24 -1.63 4.63 1.82
N TRP A 25 -2.13 3.40 1.92
CA TRP A 25 -1.32 2.19 1.87
C TRP A 25 -1.83 1.27 0.77
N ALA A 26 -0.92 0.50 0.16
CA ALA A 26 -1.30 -0.59 -0.72
C ALA A 26 -2.21 -1.61 0.02
N PRO A 27 -3.15 -2.26 -0.68
CA PRO A 27 -4.05 -3.27 -0.09
C PRO A 27 -3.33 -4.59 0.27
N SER A 28 -2.12 -4.80 -0.25
CA SER A 28 -1.20 -5.90 0.03
C SER A 28 -0.18 -5.54 1.11
N CYS A 29 0.46 -6.57 1.68
CA CYS A 29 1.65 -6.43 2.51
C CYS A 29 2.62 -7.59 2.23
N PHE A 30 3.92 -7.32 2.24
CA PHE A 30 4.93 -8.37 2.25
C PHE A 30 5.24 -8.77 3.70
N HIS A 31 5.32 -10.08 3.95
CA HIS A 31 5.73 -10.62 5.23
C HIS A 31 6.73 -11.74 4.98
N GLY A 32 7.94 -11.59 5.52
CA GLY A 32 9.03 -12.55 5.36
C GLY A 32 9.94 -12.54 6.58
N SER A 33 10.59 -13.66 6.85
CA SER A 33 11.52 -13.79 7.96
C SER A 33 12.76 -12.91 7.75
N VAL A 34 13.32 -12.44 8.86
CA VAL A 34 14.60 -11.71 8.87
C VAL A 34 15.70 -12.59 8.26
N GLY A 35 16.55 -12.01 7.42
CA GLY A 35 17.56 -12.73 6.63
C GLY A 35 17.15 -13.07 5.20
N SER A 36 15.89 -12.84 4.82
CA SER A 36 15.50 -12.82 3.40
C SER A 36 16.17 -11.63 2.70
N GLY A 37 16.86 -11.88 1.59
CA GLY A 37 17.62 -10.86 0.86
C GLY A 37 16.75 -9.72 0.29
N TRP A 38 17.39 -8.59 0.01
CA TRP A 38 16.75 -7.39 -0.54
C TRP A 38 16.06 -7.62 -1.90
N ASP A 39 16.49 -8.64 -2.65
CA ASP A 39 15.93 -9.00 -3.96
C ASP A 39 14.42 -9.30 -3.90
N VAL A 40 13.98 -9.97 -2.83
CA VAL A 40 12.56 -10.33 -2.66
C VAL A 40 11.71 -9.11 -2.38
N VAL A 41 12.23 -8.18 -1.57
CA VAL A 41 11.55 -6.91 -1.25
C VAL A 41 11.48 -6.01 -2.48
N SER A 42 12.57 -5.93 -3.25
CA SER A 42 12.64 -5.16 -4.51
C SER A 42 11.60 -5.65 -5.49
N LYS A 43 11.56 -6.97 -5.74
CA LYS A 43 10.57 -7.60 -6.61
C LYS A 43 9.14 -7.38 -6.12
N TYR A 44 8.90 -7.42 -4.81
CA TYR A 44 7.59 -7.13 -4.25
C TYR A 44 7.15 -5.69 -4.54
N ILE A 45 8.05 -4.71 -4.38
CA ILE A 45 7.77 -3.28 -4.62
C ILE A 45 7.51 -3.04 -6.12
N GLU A 46 8.39 -3.51 -6.99
CA GLU A 46 8.29 -3.34 -8.45
C GLU A 46 6.99 -3.92 -9.03
N THR A 47 6.46 -4.97 -8.42
CA THR A 47 5.23 -5.62 -8.88
C THR A 47 3.95 -4.99 -8.33
N GLN A 48 4.04 -4.01 -7.42
CA GLN A 48 2.84 -3.37 -6.84
C GLN A 48 2.02 -2.62 -7.89
N ASP A 49 2.65 -1.86 -8.79
CA ASP A 49 1.92 -1.12 -9.85
C ASP A 49 1.09 -2.05 -10.74
N VAL A 50 1.66 -3.22 -11.09
CA VAL A 50 1.02 -4.22 -11.97
C VAL A 50 -0.14 -4.94 -11.29
N HIS A 51 -0.05 -5.14 -9.97
CA HIS A 51 -1.11 -5.80 -9.19
C HIS A 51 -2.25 -4.84 -8.82
N HIS A 52 -1.99 -3.54 -8.70
CA HIS A 52 -3.02 -2.55 -8.39
C HIS A 52 -3.99 -2.36 -9.56
N THR A 53 -3.53 -2.52 -10.80
CA THR A 53 -4.41 -2.49 -12.00
C THR A 53 -5.41 -3.65 -12.02
N LYS A 54 -5.01 -4.84 -11.55
CA LYS A 54 -5.89 -6.02 -11.53
C LYS A 54 -6.91 -5.98 -10.39
N ASN A 55 -6.53 -5.50 -9.22
CA ASN A 55 -7.44 -5.43 -8.07
C ASN A 55 -8.39 -4.22 -8.12
N ALA A 56 -8.00 -3.09 -8.73
CA ALA A 56 -8.90 -1.96 -8.96
C ALA A 56 -10.10 -2.36 -9.86
N SER A 57 -9.88 -3.24 -10.83
CA SER A 57 -10.95 -3.79 -11.68
C SER A 57 -11.93 -4.70 -10.92
N TYR A 58 -11.50 -5.30 -9.79
CA TYR A 58 -12.35 -6.15 -8.95
C TYR A 58 -13.12 -5.37 -7.88
N MET A 59 -12.63 -4.21 -7.44
CA MET A 59 -13.32 -3.34 -6.48
C MET A 59 -14.28 -2.32 -7.13
N SER A 60 -14.35 -2.26 -8.46
CA SER A 60 -15.45 -1.60 -9.16
C SER A 60 -16.60 -2.59 -9.35
N ARG A 61 -17.36 -2.84 -8.27
CA ARG A 61 -18.68 -3.46 -8.38
C ARG A 61 -19.58 -2.89 -7.29
N THR A 62 -20.38 -1.90 -7.70
CA THR A 62 -21.64 -1.39 -7.10
C THR A 62 -21.66 -1.12 -5.60
#